data_AF-A0A834YE16-F1
#
_entry.id   AF-A0A834YE16-F1
#
_cell.length_a   1.000
_cell.length_b   1.000
_cell.length_c   1.000
_cell.angle_alpha   90.00
_cell.angle_beta   90.00
_cell.angle_gamma   90.00
#
_symmetry.space_group_name_H-M   'P 1'
#
loop_
_entity.id
_entity.type
_entity.pdbx_description
1 polymer ?
#
loop_
_entity_poly.entity_id
_entity_poly.type
_entity_poly.pdbx_seq_one_letter_code
_entity_poly.pdbx_strand_id
1 'polypeptide(L)'
;MSTLTIGAWKLEWDSHIGTAIVELEWDSHIGTAIVDVGGLELLCQSVKIHNVVVDLQAGEEKLIMRDLLSWVRTNLIKERPEMFMKGDTVRPGVLVLVNDCDWELSGQLDTTLEEKDVVVFISTLHGG
;
A
#
# COMPACT_ATOMS: atom_id res chain seq x y z
N MET A 1 -3.97 -30.08 -21.33
CA MET A 1 -4.04 -29.68 -19.92
C MET A 1 -5.30 -28.86 -19.75
N SER A 2 -6.12 -29.17 -18.74
CA SER A 2 -7.29 -28.38 -18.39
C SER A 2 -6.97 -27.66 -17.08
N THR A 3 -7.17 -26.35 -17.07
CA THR A 3 -6.89 -25.49 -15.92
C THR A 3 -8.22 -25.01 -15.34
N LEU A 4 -8.32 -24.96 -14.01
CA LEU A 4 -9.48 -24.41 -13.31
C LEU A 4 -9.00 -23.36 -12.30
N THR A 5 -9.55 -22.16 -12.40
CA THR A 5 -9.29 -21.06 -11.47
C THR A 5 -10.38 -21.06 -10.38
N ILE A 6 -9.97 -21.04 -9.11
CA ILE A 6 -10.89 -20.94 -7.96
C ILE A 6 -10.37 -19.85 -7.02
N GLY A 7 -10.90 -18.62 -7.15
CA GLY A 7 -10.37 -17.48 -6.40
C GLY A 7 -8.91 -17.17 -6.76
N ALA A 8 -8.08 -16.82 -5.77
CA ALA A 8 -6.64 -16.54 -5.93
C ALA A 8 -5.75 -17.80 -6.13
N TRP A 9 -6.35 -18.92 -6.54
CA TRP A 9 -5.67 -20.19 -6.67
C TRP A 9 -5.90 -20.76 -8.06
N LYS A 10 -4.80 -21.10 -8.72
CA LYS A 10 -4.81 -21.82 -9.99
C LYS A 10 -4.47 -23.27 -9.73
N LEU A 11 -5.39 -24.15 -10.11
CA LEU A 11 -5.22 -25.58 -10.02
C LEU A 11 -4.90 -26.12 -11.41
N GLU A 12 -3.70 -26.68 -11.55
CA GLU A 12 -3.28 -27.36 -12.77
C GLU A 12 -3.03 -28.84 -12.49
N TRP A 13 -3.61 -29.69 -13.33
CA TRP A 13 -3.46 -31.13 -13.23
C TRP A 13 -2.30 -31.60 -14.11
N ASP A 14 -1.23 -32.11 -13.48
CA ASP A 14 -0.11 -32.73 -14.21
C ASP A 14 -0.33 -34.24 -14.36
N SER A 15 -0.59 -34.66 -15.60
CA SER A 15 -0.81 -36.06 -15.95
C SER A 15 0.42 -36.96 -15.85
N HIS A 16 1.64 -36.40 -15.81
CA HIS A 16 2.87 -37.20 -15.72
C HIS A 16 3.17 -37.66 -14.29
N ILE A 17 2.82 -36.84 -13.31
CA ILE A 17 3.07 -37.12 -11.89
C ILE A 17 1.79 -37.43 -11.10
N GLY A 18 0.61 -37.23 -11.71
CA GLY A 18 -0.67 -37.62 -11.12
C GLY A 18 -1.09 -36.79 -9.91
N THR A 19 -0.62 -35.55 -9.80
CA THR A 19 -0.99 -34.62 -8.72
C THR A 19 -1.51 -33.31 -9.29
N ALA A 20 -2.39 -32.66 -8.52
CA ALA A 20 -2.70 -31.26 -8.73
C ALA A 20 -1.55 -30.41 -8.18
N ILE A 21 -1.08 -29.45 -8.97
CA ILE A 21 -0.19 -28.39 -8.53
C ILE A 21 -1.08 -27.19 -8.19
N VAL A 22 -0.91 -26.67 -6.98
CA VAL A 22 -1.56 -25.44 -6.51
C VAL A 22 -0.55 -24.33 -6.70
N GLU A 23 -0.77 -23.46 -7.70
CA GLU A 23 -0.01 -22.23 -7.82
C GLU A 23 -0.81 -21.09 -7.19
N LEU A 24 -0.15 -20.36 -6.27
CA LEU A 24 -0.62 -19.06 -5.80
C LEU A 24 -0.57 -18.10 -6.98
N GLU A 25 -1.72 -17.80 -7.57
CA GLU A 25 -1.82 -16.73 -8.55
C GLU A 25 -2.00 -15.45 -7.73
N TRP A 26 -0.92 -14.66 -7.63
CA TRP A 26 -1.02 -13.32 -7.07
C TRP A 26 -2.03 -12.55 -7.92
N ASP A 27 -3.11 -12.06 -7.31
CA ASP A 27 -4.04 -11.20 -8.00
C ASP A 27 -3.26 -9.94 -8.39
N SER A 28 -3.07 -9.74 -9.70
CA SER A 28 -2.26 -8.65 -10.26
C SER A 28 -2.80 -7.25 -9.90
N HIS A 29 -3.95 -7.20 -9.23
CA HIS A 29 -4.66 -5.99 -8.83
C HIS A 29 -4.37 -5.56 -7.38
N ILE A 30 -3.40 -6.18 -6.70
CA ILE A 30 -3.15 -5.96 -5.28
C ILE A 30 -1.74 -5.39 -5.06
N GLY A 31 -1.66 -4.15 -4.58
CA GLY A 31 -0.43 -3.56 -4.05
C GLY A 31 -0.31 -3.80 -2.55
N THR A 32 0.82 -4.35 -2.08
CA THR A 32 1.10 -4.47 -0.65
C THR A 32 2.16 -3.45 -0.25
N ALA A 33 1.86 -2.61 0.75
CA ALA A 33 2.81 -1.63 1.28
C ALA A 33 2.92 -1.74 2.80
N ILE A 34 4.09 -1.42 3.33
CA ILE A 34 4.30 -1.25 4.77
C ILE A 34 4.25 0.24 5.07
N VAL A 35 3.31 0.66 5.92
CA VAL A 35 3.13 2.06 6.29
C VAL A 35 3.59 2.30 7.73
N ASP A 36 4.62 3.12 7.92
CA ASP A 36 5.08 3.61 9.24
C ASP A 36 4.67 5.07 9.43
N VAL A 37 4.03 5.38 10.56
CA VAL A 37 3.41 6.68 10.86
C VAL A 37 4.08 7.32 12.07
N GLY A 38 5.30 7.82 11.88
CA GLY A 38 6.15 8.39 12.93
C GLY A 38 5.67 9.76 13.44
N GLY A 39 5.35 9.85 14.73
CA GLY A 39 4.84 11.07 15.37
C GLY A 39 3.40 11.43 15.01
N LEU A 40 2.67 10.48 14.40
CA LEU A 40 1.28 10.59 13.99
C LEU A 40 0.47 9.35 14.43
N GLU A 41 1.04 8.49 15.27
CA GLU A 41 0.49 7.19 15.67
C GLU A 41 -0.89 7.35 16.32
N LEU A 42 -1.10 8.45 17.06
CA LEU A 42 -2.38 8.77 17.69
C LEU A 42 -3.52 8.89 16.68
N LEU A 43 -3.22 9.27 15.43
CA LEU A 43 -4.21 9.33 14.36
C LEU A 43 -4.59 7.93 13.85
N CYS A 44 -3.73 6.93 14.06
CA CYS A 44 -3.85 5.55 13.60
C CYS A 44 -4.03 4.57 14.78
N GLN A 45 -4.82 4.96 15.79
CA GLN A 45 -5.11 4.12 16.97
C GLN A 45 -3.86 3.66 17.75
N SER A 46 -2.82 4.50 17.78
CA SER A 46 -1.52 4.24 18.42
C SER A 46 -0.75 3.05 17.82
N VAL A 47 -1.08 2.64 16.60
CA VAL A 47 -0.35 1.62 15.85
C VAL A 47 0.62 2.31 14.90
N LYS A 48 1.90 1.97 15.06
CA LYS A 48 3.00 2.58 14.30
C LYS A 48 3.15 2.00 12.89
N ILE A 49 3.18 0.68 12.77
CA ILE A 49 3.44 -0.03 11.50
C ILE A 49 2.17 -0.77 11.07
N HIS A 50 1.76 -0.56 9.82
CA HIS A 50 0.60 -1.20 9.20
C HIS A 50 1.04 -1.94 7.94
N ASN A 51 0.83 -3.25 7.88
CA ASN A 51 0.97 -4.01 6.63
C ASN A 51 -0.38 -3.93 5.92
N VAL A 52 -0.43 -3.24 4.78
CA VAL A 52 -1.68 -2.93 4.11
C VAL A 52 -1.72 -3.52 2.72
N VAL A 53 -2.92 -3.94 2.35
CA VAL A 53 -3.28 -4.48 1.04
C VAL A 53 -4.22 -3.45 0.41
N VAL A 54 -3.80 -2.86 -0.70
CA VAL A 54 -4.57 -1.83 -1.40
C VAL A 54 -5.03 -2.41 -2.72
N ASP A 55 -6.36 -2.52 -2.86
CA ASP A 55 -7.00 -2.95 -4.09
C ASP A 55 -6.88 -1.84 -5.14
N LEU A 56 -6.41 -2.19 -6.33
CA LEU A 56 -6.41 -1.30 -7.48
C LEU A 56 -7.83 -1.06 -7.98
N GLN A 57 -8.09 0.15 -8.47
CA GLN A 57 -9.37 0.43 -9.12
C GLN A 57 -9.47 -0.34 -10.44
N ALA A 58 -10.70 -0.68 -10.82
CA ALA A 58 -10.95 -1.43 -12.04
C ALA A 58 -10.41 -0.69 -13.29
N GLY A 59 -9.40 -1.27 -13.93
CA GLY A 59 -8.74 -0.71 -15.11
C GLY A 59 -7.38 -0.06 -14.84
N GLU A 60 -6.93 0.00 -13.58
CA GLU A 60 -5.57 0.42 -13.24
C GLU A 60 -4.65 -0.79 -13.12
N GLU A 61 -3.47 -0.69 -13.74
CA GLU A 61 -2.45 -1.75 -13.73
C GLU A 61 -1.44 -1.59 -12.59
N LYS A 62 -1.38 -0.40 -11.97
CA LYS A 62 -0.34 -0.04 -11.00
C LYS A 62 -0.87 0.86 -9.91
N LEU A 63 -0.39 0.64 -8.68
CA LEU A 63 -0.69 1.49 -7.53
C LEU A 63 0.21 2.72 -7.59
N ILE A 64 -0.35 3.92 -7.45
CA ILE A 64 0.47 5.12 -7.26
C ILE A 64 0.28 5.72 -5.86
N MET A 65 1.23 6.58 -5.45
CA MET A 65 1.23 7.22 -4.14
C MET A 65 -0.08 7.98 -3.84
N ARG A 66 -0.71 8.59 -4.86
CA ARG A 66 -2.01 9.25 -4.72
C ARG A 66 -3.10 8.29 -4.20
N ASP A 67 -3.13 7.07 -4.70
CA ASP A 67 -4.12 6.07 -4.31
C ASP A 67 -3.84 5.57 -2.89
N LEU A 68 -2.57 5.31 -2.58
CA LEU A 68 -2.15 4.95 -1.22
C LEU A 68 -2.53 6.04 -0.22
N LEU A 69 -2.28 7.33 -0.51
CA LEU A 69 -2.65 8.42 0.37
C LEU A 69 -4.16 8.50 0.61
N SER A 70 -4.96 8.37 -0.45
CA SER A 70 -6.42 8.32 -0.36
C SER A 70 -6.89 7.15 0.52
N TRP A 71 -6.27 5.98 0.32
CA TRP A 71 -6.55 4.78 1.09
C TRP A 71 -6.15 4.93 2.56
N VAL A 72 -4.94 5.42 2.86
CA VAL A 72 -4.43 5.65 4.23
C VAL A 72 -5.34 6.60 4.99
N ARG A 73 -5.74 7.72 4.36
CA ARG A 73 -6.67 8.69 4.95
C ARG A 73 -8.01 8.06 5.31
N THR A 74 -8.52 7.16 4.47
CA THR A 74 -9.84 6.55 4.66
C THR A 74 -9.79 5.37 5.64
N ASN A 75 -8.71 4.60 5.62
CA ASN A 75 -8.64 3.30 6.29
C ASN A 75 -7.77 3.29 7.54
N LEU A 76 -6.67 4.04 7.59
CA LEU A 76 -5.77 4.07 8.75
C LEU A 76 -6.03 5.26 9.67
N ILE A 77 -6.22 6.45 9.10
CA ILE A 77 -6.41 7.67 9.87
C ILE A 77 -7.83 7.73 10.43
N LYS A 78 -7.96 7.55 11.76
CA LYS A 78 -9.23 7.54 12.49
C LYS A 78 -9.53 8.85 13.20
N GLU A 79 -8.49 9.60 13.55
CA GLU A 79 -8.63 10.88 14.23
C GLU A 79 -8.06 12.00 13.38
N ARG A 80 -8.80 13.12 13.27
CA ARG A 80 -8.36 14.39 12.68
C ARG A 80 -7.56 14.24 11.36
N PRO A 81 -8.17 13.71 10.28
CA PRO A 81 -7.49 13.48 9.00
C PRO A 81 -6.88 14.73 8.37
N GLU A 82 -7.38 15.92 8.72
CA GLU A 82 -6.83 17.21 8.34
C GLU A 82 -5.44 17.50 8.94
N MET A 83 -5.04 16.78 9.99
CA MET A 83 -3.68 16.86 10.54
C MET A 83 -2.69 16.04 9.71
N PHE A 84 -3.16 15.04 8.96
CA PHE A 84 -2.35 14.20 8.08
C PHE A 84 -2.32 14.74 6.64
N MET A 85 -3.47 15.09 6.06
CA MET A 85 -3.59 15.54 4.67
C MET A 85 -4.15 16.95 4.54
N LYS A 86 -3.72 17.65 3.48
CA LYS A 86 -4.30 18.90 3.02
C LYS A 86 -4.57 18.81 1.52
N GLY A 87 -5.85 18.78 1.15
CA GLY A 87 -6.27 18.53 -0.22
C GLY A 87 -6.03 17.06 -0.59
N ASP A 88 -5.24 16.85 -1.64
CA ASP A 88 -4.87 15.58 -2.26
C ASP A 88 -3.44 15.11 -1.90
N THR A 89 -2.74 15.84 -1.02
CA THR A 89 -1.38 15.51 -0.56
C THR A 89 -1.25 15.59 0.96
N VAL A 90 -0.11 15.15 1.49
CA VAL A 90 0.23 15.26 2.91
C VAL A 90 0.32 16.72 3.35
N ARG A 91 -0.01 16.99 4.61
CA ARG A 91 0.06 18.33 5.16
C ARG A 91 1.53 18.79 5.22
N PRO A 92 1.84 20.07 4.94
CA PRO A 92 3.17 20.62 5.19
C PRO A 92 3.63 20.34 6.61
N GLY A 93 4.86 19.82 6.76
CA GLY A 93 5.38 19.31 8.03
C GLY A 93 5.25 17.79 8.20
N VAL A 94 4.74 17.07 7.20
CA VAL A 94 4.85 15.61 7.10
C VAL A 94 5.85 15.28 5.98
N LEU A 95 6.92 14.58 6.31
CA LEU A 95 7.86 14.01 5.35
C LEU A 95 7.37 12.65 4.90
N VAL A 96 7.60 12.31 3.63
CA VAL A 96 7.25 11.02 3.05
C VAL A 96 8.50 10.37 2.48
N LEU A 97 8.78 9.14 2.90
CA LEU A 97 9.85 8.33 2.35
C LEU A 97 9.25 7.11 1.65
N VAL A 98 9.84 6.72 0.53
CA VAL A 98 9.56 5.45 -0.17
C VAL A 98 10.87 4.68 -0.21
N ASN A 99 10.92 3.52 0.44
CA ASN A 99 12.13 2.69 0.60
C ASN A 99 13.34 3.50 1.10
N ASP A 100 13.14 4.24 2.19
CA ASP A 100 14.13 5.14 2.82
C ASP A 100 14.62 6.30 1.93
N CYS A 101 14.03 6.48 0.75
CA CYS A 101 14.33 7.59 -0.16
C CYS A 101 13.27 8.69 -0.06
N ASP A 102 13.69 9.95 -0.10
CA ASP A 102 12.76 11.08 -0.13
C ASP A 102 11.89 11.02 -1.38
N TRP A 103 10.56 11.03 -1.19
CA TRP A 103 9.60 10.95 -2.29
C TRP A 103 9.70 12.10 -3.29
N GLU A 104 10.33 13.23 -2.91
CA GLU A 104 10.59 14.35 -3.82
C GLU A 104 11.49 13.95 -4.99
N LEU A 105 12.30 12.90 -4.80
CA LEU A 105 13.15 12.30 -5.82
C LEU A 105 12.46 11.19 -6.63
N SER A 106 11.31 10.70 -6.16
CA SER A 106 10.62 9.53 -6.70
C SER A 106 9.34 9.85 -7.49
N GLY A 107 9.02 11.15 -7.68
CA GLY A 107 7.83 11.59 -8.40
C GLY A 107 6.63 11.92 -7.51
N GLN A 108 6.81 11.94 -6.19
CA GLN A 108 5.80 12.34 -5.20
C GLN A 108 4.48 11.57 -5.38
N LEU A 109 3.38 12.26 -5.74
CA LEU A 109 2.05 11.69 -5.91
C LEU A 109 1.95 10.67 -7.05
N ASP A 110 2.84 10.79 -8.05
CA ASP A 110 2.83 9.93 -9.24
C ASP A 110 3.84 8.77 -9.12
N THR A 111 4.50 8.64 -7.95
CA THR A 111 5.38 7.50 -7.65
C THR A 111 4.58 6.21 -7.78
N THR A 112 5.01 5.33 -8.69
CA THR A 112 4.50 3.96 -8.78
C THR A 112 5.03 3.16 -7.59
N LEU A 113 4.14 2.45 -6.91
CA LEU A 113 4.45 1.59 -5.79
C LEU A 113 4.44 0.13 -6.23
N GLU A 114 5.42 -0.62 -5.74
CA GLU A 114 5.56 -2.05 -5.96
C GLU A 114 5.22 -2.85 -4.70
N GLU A 115 5.07 -4.16 -4.88
CA GLU A 115 4.81 -5.05 -3.75
C GLU A 115 5.98 -5.02 -2.76
N LYS A 116 5.66 -4.87 -1.48
CA LYS A 116 6.60 -4.78 -0.35
C LYS A 116 7.35 -3.46 -0.25
N ASP A 117 6.97 -2.44 -1.00
CA ASP A 117 7.48 -1.08 -0.76
C ASP A 117 7.16 -0.62 0.66
N VAL A 118 8.13 0.09 1.26
CA VAL A 118 8.00 0.69 2.58
C VAL A 118 7.74 2.18 2.40
N VAL A 119 6.58 2.65 2.86
CA VAL A 119 6.20 4.05 2.85
C VAL A 119 6.18 4.58 4.28
N VAL A 120 6.97 5.61 4.56
CA VAL A 120 7.09 6.19 5.89
C VAL A 120 6.57 7.61 5.89
N PHE A 121 5.63 7.91 6.78
CA PHE A 121 5.13 9.26 7.05
C PHE A 121 5.70 9.74 8.38
N ILE A 122 6.49 10.82 8.35
CA ILE A 122 7.11 11.39 9.56
C ILE A 122 6.57 12.79 9.78
N SER A 123 5.86 13.02 10.88
CA SER A 123 5.55 14.39 11.27
C SER A 123 6.77 15.08 11.86
N THR A 124 7.24 16.12 11.18
CA THR A 124 8.31 17.02 11.65
C THR A 124 7.78 18.22 12.43
N LEU A 125 6.45 18.40 12.51
CA LEU A 125 5.81 19.59 13.08
C LEU A 125 5.29 19.42 14.53
N HIS A 126 5.74 18.40 15.27
CA HIS A 126 5.37 18.18 16.69
C HIS A 126 6.51 18.60 17.65
N GLY A 127 7.02 19.81 17.47
CA GLY A 127 7.92 20.47 18.43
C GLY A 127 7.16 21.50 19.25
N GLY A 128 6.65 21.10 20.42
CA GLY A 128 5.99 21.96 21.40
C GLY A 128 5.35 21.18 22.53
#